data_AF-A0A8S2LUI7-F1
#
_entry.id   AF-A0A8S2LUI7-F1
#
_cell.length_a   1.000
_cell.length_b   1.000
_cell.length_c   1.000
_cell.angle_alpha   90.00
_cell.angle_beta   90.00
_cell.angle_gamma   90.00
#
_symmetry.space_group_name_H-M   'P 1'
#
loop_
_entity.id
_entity.type
_entity.pdbx_description
1 polymer ?
#
loop_
_entity_poly.entity_id
_entity_poly.type
_entity_poly.pdbx_seq_one_letter_code
_entity_poly.pdbx_strand_id
1 'polypeptide(L)'
;LTQWYSSSDESLYLGDVNATLQVHRYLVESISNLIDDRYASLWISTNPLGNDFVRLLSSLKRLTTILAQVLNNNCDQFPGCSFSVTTKNINQTINVLNRQELHSFDYENENTQVKFTASHTKKNQNNRTTLINDDSNNSFAWYSVSITSISTAHIYVPNLRLGRISKYDNINSHIVSVDIKHRKPIQQSNFFSTLVATDTAIPVLITMKYLKYDNISGNQCVYLDTTNSFIHGQYKATLSRQWHWQISSNVCDITPSSLADKATCTCLISNGTFAVTSDMFDPNWRPLELRLYPLGLFSYIGSFIHILFAAITLIMLNYLR
;
A
#
# COMPACT_ATOMS: atom_id res chain seq x y z
N LEU A 1 18.51 28.05 -6.87
CA LEU A 1 17.74 26.89 -6.35
C LEU A 1 18.58 25.87 -5.56
N THR A 2 19.86 26.15 -5.25
CA THR A 2 20.76 25.20 -4.54
C THR A 2 21.49 25.82 -3.34
N GLN A 3 20.91 26.82 -2.67
CA GLN A 3 21.64 27.50 -1.58
C GLN A 3 20.73 28.00 -0.45
N TRP A 4 19.75 27.18 -0.06
CA TRP A 4 18.81 27.52 1.04
C TRP A 4 18.72 26.45 2.14
N TYR A 5 19.70 25.55 2.24
CA TYR A 5 19.83 24.63 3.38
C TYR A 5 21.03 25.04 4.24
N SER A 6 20.87 26.10 5.02
CA SER A 6 21.85 26.55 6.01
C SER A 6 21.21 27.49 7.02
N SER A 7 20.16 27.03 7.69
CA SER A 7 19.80 27.57 9.00
C SER A 7 19.47 26.42 9.93
N SER A 8 20.24 26.32 11.00
CA SER A 8 20.26 25.30 12.04
C SER A 8 19.00 25.22 12.91
N ASP A 9 17.86 25.73 12.43
CA ASP A 9 16.56 25.74 13.12
C ASP A 9 15.44 25.18 12.23
N GLU A 10 15.76 24.25 11.32
CA GLU A 10 14.78 23.45 10.57
C GLU A 10 14.14 22.37 11.45
N SER A 11 13.45 22.80 12.51
CA SER A 11 12.22 22.10 12.84
C SER A 11 11.25 22.41 11.71
N LEU A 12 11.02 21.46 10.79
CA LEU A 12 9.79 21.46 10.02
C LEU A 12 8.67 21.18 11.04
N TYR A 13 8.35 22.18 11.86
CA TYR A 13 7.20 22.19 12.75
C TYR A 13 6.03 21.98 11.80
N LEU A 14 5.45 20.77 11.75
CA LEU A 14 4.13 20.61 11.17
C LEU A 14 3.20 21.30 12.16
N GLY A 15 3.03 22.61 11.98
CA GLY A 15 2.54 23.57 12.97
C GLY A 15 1.14 23.31 13.53
N ASP A 16 0.46 22.30 13.01
CA ASP A 16 -0.73 21.72 13.60
C ASP A 16 -0.87 20.28 13.07
N VAL A 17 -0.79 19.30 13.99
CA VAL A 17 -1.02 17.89 13.63
C VAL A 17 -2.44 17.73 13.09
N ASN A 18 -3.43 18.43 13.64
CA ASN A 18 -4.81 18.37 13.18
C ASN A 18 -4.93 18.87 11.73
N ALA A 19 -4.28 19.97 11.38
CA ALA A 19 -4.20 20.43 9.98
C ALA A 19 -3.57 19.37 9.07
N THR A 20 -2.52 18.69 9.52
CA THR A 20 -1.87 17.60 8.78
C THR A 20 -2.81 16.42 8.56
N LEU A 21 -3.58 16.02 9.57
CA LEU A 21 -4.60 14.98 9.47
C LEU A 21 -5.70 15.35 8.46
N GLN A 22 -6.15 16.61 8.45
CA GLN A 22 -7.16 17.10 7.52
C GLN A 22 -6.66 17.14 6.08
N VAL A 23 -5.43 17.62 5.85
CA VAL A 23 -4.78 17.60 4.53
C VAL A 23 -4.67 16.17 4.03
N HIS A 24 -4.25 15.23 4.88
CA HIS A 24 -4.16 13.82 4.49
C HIS A 24 -5.53 13.24 4.13
N ARG A 25 -6.58 13.51 4.92
CA ARG A 25 -7.95 13.08 4.61
C ARG A 25 -8.40 13.60 3.25
N TYR A 26 -8.19 14.89 2.97
CA TYR A 26 -8.53 15.50 1.69
C TYR A 26 -7.78 14.87 0.51
N LEU A 27 -6.49 14.55 0.69
CA LEU A 27 -5.70 13.87 -0.34
C LEU A 27 -6.21 12.45 -0.60
N VAL A 28 -6.52 11.67 0.44
CA VAL A 28 -7.09 10.33 0.30
C VAL A 28 -8.46 10.39 -0.40
N GLU A 29 -9.30 11.36 -0.06
CA GLU A 29 -10.60 11.58 -0.74
C GLU A 29 -10.43 11.96 -2.21
N SER A 30 -9.49 12.84 -2.52
CA SER A 30 -9.15 13.22 -3.89
C SER A 30 -8.67 12.02 -4.72
N ILE A 31 -7.81 11.18 -4.13
CA ILE A 31 -7.34 9.93 -4.75
C ILE A 31 -8.51 8.97 -4.94
N SER A 32 -9.38 8.81 -3.95
CA SER A 32 -10.58 7.98 -4.01
C SER A 32 -11.48 8.37 -5.19
N ASN A 33 -11.70 9.68 -5.39
CA ASN A 33 -12.46 10.19 -6.53
C ASN A 33 -11.77 9.93 -7.87
N LEU A 34 -10.43 10.01 -7.92
CA LEU A 34 -9.65 9.76 -9.14
C LEU A 34 -9.68 8.28 -9.57
N ILE A 35 -9.78 7.35 -8.62
CA ILE A 35 -9.81 5.90 -8.88
C ILE A 35 -11.24 5.34 -8.97
N ASP A 36 -12.25 6.19 -9.11
CA ASP A 36 -13.64 5.77 -9.32
C ASP A 36 -13.80 5.04 -10.66
N ASP A 37 -14.61 3.98 -10.68
CA ASP A 37 -14.84 3.12 -11.84
C ASP A 37 -15.28 3.89 -13.09
N ARG A 38 -15.93 5.04 -12.92
CA ARG A 38 -16.30 5.95 -14.02
C ARG A 38 -15.10 6.43 -14.85
N TYR A 39 -13.91 6.43 -14.26
CA TYR A 39 -12.67 6.86 -14.90
C TYR A 39 -11.79 5.68 -15.34
N ALA A 40 -12.29 4.46 -15.31
CA ALA A 40 -11.51 3.27 -15.60
C ALA A 40 -10.83 3.27 -16.96
N SER A 41 -11.49 3.81 -17.98
CA SER A 41 -10.93 3.94 -19.33
C SER A 41 -9.63 4.76 -19.35
N LEU A 42 -9.48 5.75 -18.46
CA LEU A 42 -8.26 6.57 -18.36
C LEU A 42 -7.10 5.74 -17.81
N TRP A 43 -7.34 4.94 -16.77
CA TRP A 43 -6.33 4.12 -16.12
C TRP A 43 -5.86 2.92 -16.96
N ILE A 44 -6.76 2.36 -17.75
CA ILE A 44 -6.47 1.26 -18.68
C ILE A 44 -5.61 1.75 -19.87
N SER A 45 -5.65 3.05 -20.19
CA SER A 45 -4.90 3.61 -21.33
C SER A 45 -3.38 3.79 -21.09
N THR A 46 -2.88 3.51 -19.87
CA THR A 46 -1.47 3.74 -19.52
C THR A 46 -0.55 2.69 -20.14
N ASN A 47 0.73 3.04 -20.36
CA ASN A 47 1.73 2.09 -20.87
C ASN A 47 2.96 1.98 -19.93
N PRO A 48 3.28 0.80 -19.37
CA PRO A 48 2.45 -0.41 -19.38
C PRO A 48 1.13 -0.18 -18.64
N LEU A 49 0.13 -1.00 -18.97
CA LEU A 49 -1.21 -0.86 -18.40
C LEU A 49 -1.16 -1.04 -16.89
N GLY A 50 -1.76 -0.11 -16.14
CA GLY A 50 -1.75 -0.04 -14.67
C GLY A 50 -0.52 0.61 -14.03
N ASN A 51 0.47 1.03 -14.81
CA ASN A 51 1.69 1.66 -14.29
C ASN A 51 1.45 2.94 -13.51
N ASP A 52 0.58 3.83 -13.99
CA ASP A 52 0.30 5.06 -13.27
C ASP A 52 -0.52 4.81 -12.00
N PHE A 53 -1.36 3.77 -11.99
CA PHE A 53 -2.02 3.34 -10.76
C PHE A 53 -0.99 2.81 -9.74
N VAL A 54 -0.03 1.99 -10.16
CA VAL A 54 1.03 1.50 -9.25
C VAL A 54 1.89 2.65 -8.72
N ARG A 55 2.17 3.67 -9.55
CA ARG A 55 2.82 4.91 -9.09
C ARG A 55 1.96 5.66 -8.07
N LEU A 56 0.65 5.80 -8.32
CA LEU A 56 -0.29 6.41 -7.39
C LEU A 56 -0.31 5.65 -6.06
N LEU A 57 -0.36 4.32 -6.09
CA LEU A 57 -0.31 3.46 -4.92
C LEU A 57 1.01 3.67 -4.15
N SER A 58 2.14 3.75 -4.84
CA SER A 58 3.44 4.05 -4.21
C SER A 58 3.43 5.43 -3.53
N SER A 59 2.88 6.46 -4.18
CA SER A 59 2.72 7.79 -3.62
C SER A 59 1.80 7.81 -2.40
N LEU A 60 0.69 7.07 -2.44
CA LEU A 60 -0.22 6.91 -1.31
C LEU A 60 0.48 6.21 -0.13
N LYS A 61 1.25 5.15 -0.37
CA LYS A 61 2.05 4.47 0.67
C LYS A 61 3.10 5.42 1.29
N ARG A 62 3.74 6.26 0.48
CA ARG A 62 4.67 7.30 0.98
C ARG A 62 3.96 8.34 1.83
N LEU A 63 2.83 8.86 1.38
CA LEU A 63 2.01 9.82 2.14
C LEU A 63 1.59 9.22 3.49
N THR A 64 1.14 7.97 3.48
CA THR A 64 0.79 7.20 4.69
C THR A 64 1.98 7.05 5.64
N THR A 65 3.17 6.79 5.09
CA THR A 65 4.41 6.70 5.89
C THR A 65 4.77 8.03 6.54
N ILE A 66 4.61 9.15 5.82
CA ILE A 66 4.85 10.48 6.37
C ILE A 66 3.87 10.74 7.52
N LEU A 67 2.57 10.46 7.31
CA LEU A 67 1.58 10.64 8.37
C LEU A 67 1.86 9.76 9.59
N ALA A 68 2.25 8.51 9.38
CA ALA A 68 2.68 7.61 10.44
C ALA A 68 3.86 8.16 11.25
N GLN A 69 4.82 8.83 10.61
CA GLN A 69 5.92 9.50 11.32
C GLN A 69 5.41 10.65 12.18
N VAL A 70 4.48 11.46 11.66
CA VAL A 70 3.86 12.57 12.40
C VAL A 70 3.11 12.05 13.62
N LEU A 71 2.29 11.00 13.44
CA LEU A 71 1.55 10.37 14.53
C LEU A 71 2.49 9.78 15.58
N ASN A 72 3.55 9.09 15.16
CA ASN A 72 4.51 8.48 16.08
C ASN A 72 5.29 9.52 16.90
N ASN A 73 5.59 10.69 16.33
CA ASN A 73 6.25 11.78 17.05
C ASN A 73 5.33 12.54 18.02
N ASN A 74 4.02 12.50 17.79
CA ASN A 74 3.03 13.26 18.58
C ASN A 74 2.06 12.34 19.34
N CYS A 75 2.39 11.06 19.50
CA CYS A 75 1.49 10.05 20.05
C CYS A 75 0.98 10.43 21.46
N ASP A 76 1.83 11.03 22.30
CA ASP A 76 1.45 11.50 23.64
C ASP A 76 0.37 12.61 23.64
N GLN A 77 0.16 13.29 22.51
CA GLN A 77 -0.83 14.36 22.36
C GLN A 77 -2.20 13.86 21.85
N PHE A 78 -2.31 12.58 21.45
CA PHE A 78 -3.52 12.03 20.86
C PHE A 78 -3.98 10.75 21.58
N PRO A 79 -5.23 10.69 22.06
CA PRO A 79 -5.78 9.45 22.61
C PRO A 79 -5.82 8.38 21.51
N GLY A 80 -5.03 7.32 21.68
CA GLY A 80 -5.08 6.11 20.85
C GLY A 80 -4.23 6.12 19.58
N CYS A 81 -3.39 7.14 19.35
CA CYS A 81 -2.39 7.24 18.27
C CYS A 81 -2.77 6.58 16.93
N SER A 82 -4.03 6.77 16.55
CA SER A 82 -4.66 6.10 15.43
C SER A 82 -5.35 7.13 14.55
N PHE A 83 -5.37 6.82 13.26
CA PHE A 83 -6.00 7.64 12.26
C PHE A 83 -6.65 6.75 11.23
N SER A 84 -7.92 7.03 10.92
CA SER A 84 -8.66 6.32 9.89
C SER A 84 -9.34 7.29 8.93
N VAL A 85 -9.34 6.90 7.65
CA VAL A 85 -10.04 7.58 6.57
C VAL A 85 -10.77 6.53 5.77
N THR A 86 -12.09 6.63 5.76
CA THR A 86 -12.96 5.79 4.93
C THR A 86 -13.62 6.67 3.89
N THR A 87 -13.46 6.28 2.64
CA THR A 87 -14.06 6.90 1.46
C THR A 87 -14.79 5.83 0.65
N LYS A 88 -15.39 6.19 -0.48
CA LYS A 88 -16.06 5.22 -1.37
C LYS A 88 -15.12 4.11 -1.84
N ASN A 89 -13.90 4.45 -2.27
CA ASN A 89 -12.99 3.51 -2.93
C ASN A 89 -11.77 3.12 -2.08
N ILE A 90 -11.51 3.83 -0.99
CA ILE A 90 -10.33 3.63 -0.13
C ILE A 90 -10.77 3.59 1.33
N ASN A 91 -10.37 2.55 2.04
CA ASN A 91 -10.40 2.50 3.49
C ASN A 91 -8.96 2.39 4.02
N GLN A 92 -8.52 3.39 4.77
CA GLN A 92 -7.17 3.48 5.28
C GLN A 92 -7.17 3.66 6.79
N THR A 93 -6.32 2.89 7.47
CA THR A 93 -6.08 3.00 8.91
C THR A 93 -4.58 3.01 9.18
N ILE A 94 -4.14 3.89 10.08
CA ILE A 94 -2.79 3.97 10.60
C ILE A 94 -2.89 3.87 12.12
N ASN A 95 -2.21 2.91 12.72
CA ASN A 95 -2.15 2.73 14.16
C ASN A 95 -0.69 2.77 14.59
N VAL A 96 -0.36 3.63 15.55
CA VAL A 96 0.93 3.61 16.23
C VAL A 96 0.75 2.82 17.51
N LEU A 97 1.48 1.71 17.61
CA LEU A 97 1.37 0.72 18.67
C LEU A 97 2.70 0.62 19.39
N ASN A 98 2.65 0.45 20.71
CA ASN A 98 3.84 0.03 21.45
C ASN A 98 4.10 -1.48 21.22
N ARG A 99 5.26 -1.97 21.68
CA ARG A 99 5.65 -3.37 21.52
C ARG A 99 4.67 -4.38 22.15
N GLN A 100 4.01 -4.03 23.25
CA GLN A 100 3.05 -4.91 23.92
C GLN A 100 1.76 -5.02 23.09
N GLU A 101 1.29 -3.90 22.54
CA GLU A 101 0.12 -3.81 21.68
C GLU A 101 0.33 -4.49 20.32
N LEU A 102 1.56 -4.48 19.78
CA LEU A 102 1.86 -5.17 18.51
C LEU A 102 1.78 -6.70 18.62
N HIS A 103 1.72 -7.28 19.82
CA HIS A 103 1.67 -8.73 20.00
C HIS A 103 0.51 -9.37 19.23
N SER A 104 -0.63 -8.68 19.16
CA SER A 104 -1.74 -9.08 18.33
C SER A 104 -2.37 -7.85 17.71
N PHE A 105 -2.66 -7.92 16.42
CA PHE A 105 -3.34 -6.86 15.72
C PHE A 105 -4.50 -7.43 14.91
N ASP A 106 -5.63 -6.73 14.98
CA ASP A 106 -6.83 -7.04 14.21
C ASP A 106 -7.37 -5.77 13.56
N TYR A 107 -7.64 -5.86 12.28
CA TYR A 107 -8.33 -4.85 11.50
C TYR A 107 -9.41 -5.53 10.71
N GLU A 108 -10.62 -4.96 10.73
CA GLU A 108 -11.74 -5.47 9.97
C GLU A 108 -12.54 -4.31 9.38
N ASN A 109 -12.92 -4.48 8.11
CA ASN A 109 -13.95 -3.71 7.45
C ASN A 109 -14.87 -4.67 6.68
N GLU A 110 -15.88 -4.15 5.99
CA GLU A 110 -16.89 -4.95 5.26
C GLU A 110 -16.28 -5.99 4.29
N ASN A 111 -15.14 -5.68 3.67
CA ASN A 111 -14.56 -6.46 2.57
C ASN A 111 -13.18 -7.05 2.88
N THR A 112 -12.55 -6.66 3.99
CA THR A 112 -11.17 -6.98 4.30
C THR A 112 -10.99 -7.15 5.80
N GLN A 113 -10.33 -8.24 6.19
CA GLN A 113 -9.83 -8.45 7.54
C GLN A 113 -8.32 -8.72 7.47
N VAL A 114 -7.55 -8.07 8.35
CA VAL A 114 -6.10 -8.27 8.48
C VAL A 114 -5.80 -8.60 9.92
N LYS A 115 -5.21 -9.77 10.15
CA LYS A 115 -4.85 -10.28 11.46
C LYS A 115 -3.39 -10.69 11.48
N PHE A 116 -2.71 -10.40 12.56
CA PHE A 116 -1.44 -11.07 12.86
C PHE A 116 -1.28 -11.22 14.36
N THR A 117 -0.68 -12.35 14.75
CA THR A 117 -0.34 -12.63 16.14
C THR A 117 1.14 -12.96 16.18
N ALA A 118 1.90 -12.20 16.95
CA ALA A 118 3.28 -12.47 17.24
C ALA A 118 3.36 -13.75 18.08
N SER A 119 3.61 -14.88 17.40
CA SER A 119 3.87 -16.13 18.08
C SER A 119 5.18 -16.03 18.87
N HIS A 120 5.15 -16.40 20.15
CA HIS A 120 6.34 -16.70 20.97
C HIS A 120 6.97 -18.03 20.51
N THR A 121 7.16 -18.24 19.22
CA THR A 121 7.88 -19.40 18.74
C THR A 121 9.35 -19.22 19.10
N LYS A 122 9.81 -19.99 20.08
CA LYS A 122 11.22 -20.14 20.45
C LYS A 122 12.06 -20.30 19.18
N LYS A 123 13.18 -19.55 19.13
CA LYS A 123 14.26 -19.66 18.14
C LYS A 123 14.45 -21.13 17.72
N ASN A 124 13.90 -21.51 16.57
CA ASN A 124 14.31 -22.72 15.88
C ASN A 124 14.66 -22.36 14.44
N GLN A 125 15.96 -22.17 14.28
CA GLN A 125 16.78 -22.74 13.22
C GLN A 125 16.74 -22.19 11.78
N ASN A 126 16.24 -20.99 11.54
CA ASN A 126 16.67 -20.21 10.37
C ASN A 126 16.84 -18.74 10.78
N ASN A 127 17.92 -18.10 10.36
CA ASN A 127 18.44 -16.78 10.76
C ASN A 127 17.52 -15.55 10.54
N ARG A 128 16.19 -15.70 10.50
CA ARG A 128 15.25 -14.58 10.48
C ARG A 128 14.92 -14.16 11.91
N THR A 129 15.27 -12.93 12.25
CA THR A 129 14.96 -12.30 13.53
C THR A 129 13.44 -12.17 13.70
N THR A 130 12.92 -12.65 14.82
CA THR A 130 11.54 -12.37 15.23
C THR A 130 11.47 -10.96 15.79
N LEU A 131 10.40 -10.21 15.48
CA LEU A 131 10.15 -8.81 15.89
C LEU A 131 10.43 -8.49 17.36
N ILE A 132 10.34 -9.51 18.21
CA ILE A 132 10.33 -9.40 19.67
C ILE A 132 11.69 -9.81 20.27
N ASN A 133 12.69 -10.23 19.49
CA ASN A 133 13.96 -10.73 20.05
C ASN A 133 15.17 -9.80 19.86
N ASP A 134 15.01 -8.57 19.36
CA ASP A 134 16.10 -7.60 19.39
C ASP A 134 16.29 -7.08 20.83
N ASP A 135 17.15 -7.79 21.56
CA ASP A 135 17.57 -7.65 22.96
C ASP A 135 18.42 -6.39 23.23
N SER A 136 18.05 -5.23 22.70
CA SER A 136 18.54 -3.97 23.26
C SER A 136 17.51 -3.41 24.23
N ASN A 137 17.94 -2.96 25.40
CA ASN A 137 17.15 -2.47 26.56
C ASN A 137 16.12 -1.34 26.30
N ASN A 138 15.69 -1.10 25.06
CA ASN A 138 14.64 -0.17 24.72
C ASN A 138 13.26 -0.81 24.90
N SER A 139 12.73 -0.70 26.11
CA SER A 139 11.31 -0.97 26.44
C SER A 139 10.32 -0.05 25.70
N PHE A 140 10.79 0.92 24.92
CA PHE A 140 9.98 1.95 24.23
C PHE A 140 10.02 1.85 22.69
N ALA A 141 10.02 0.63 22.14
CA ALA A 141 9.89 0.45 20.70
C ALA A 141 8.44 0.73 20.26
N TRP A 142 8.28 1.74 19.39
CA TRP A 142 7.02 2.11 18.76
C TRP A 142 6.98 1.62 17.31
N TYR A 143 5.84 1.08 16.91
CA TYR A 143 5.58 0.54 15.58
C TYR A 143 4.41 1.26 14.95
N SER A 144 4.49 1.54 13.65
CA SER A 144 3.36 1.99 12.86
C SER A 144 2.85 0.83 12.03
N VAL A 145 1.57 0.51 12.18
CA VAL A 145 0.82 -0.45 11.35
C VAL A 145 -0.12 0.35 10.48
N SER A 146 0.09 0.33 9.18
CA SER A 146 -0.74 1.00 8.19
C SER A 146 -1.42 -0.01 7.28
N ILE A 147 -2.74 0.09 7.13
CA ILE A 147 -3.54 -0.75 6.25
C ILE A 147 -4.30 0.15 5.30
N THR A 148 -4.27 -0.18 4.01
CA THR A 148 -5.04 0.52 2.97
C THR A 148 -5.72 -0.51 2.09
N SER A 149 -7.05 -0.57 2.16
CA SER A 149 -7.90 -1.40 1.29
C SER A 149 -8.49 -0.54 0.18
N ILE A 150 -8.34 -0.97 -1.06
CA ILE A 150 -8.80 -0.27 -2.26
C ILE A 150 -9.75 -1.18 -3.05
N SER A 151 -11.02 -0.78 -3.18
CA SER A 151 -12.07 -1.60 -3.79
C SER A 151 -12.01 -1.66 -5.31
N THR A 152 -11.71 -0.54 -5.97
CA THR A 152 -11.76 -0.38 -7.43
C THR A 152 -10.46 -0.78 -8.15
N ALA A 153 -9.40 -1.05 -7.38
CA ALA A 153 -8.05 -1.22 -7.92
C ALA A 153 -7.87 -2.44 -8.83
N HIS A 154 -8.73 -3.45 -8.69
CA HIS A 154 -8.75 -4.65 -9.52
C HIS A 154 -8.93 -4.33 -11.02
N ILE A 155 -9.56 -3.20 -11.35
CA ILE A 155 -9.77 -2.74 -12.73
C ILE A 155 -8.47 -2.22 -13.34
N TYR A 156 -7.60 -1.62 -12.53
CA TYR A 156 -6.46 -0.82 -13.00
C TYR A 156 -5.15 -1.59 -12.99
N VAL A 157 -5.04 -2.67 -12.23
CA VAL A 157 -3.81 -3.46 -12.07
C VAL A 157 -4.04 -4.88 -12.58
N PRO A 158 -4.32 -5.08 -13.88
CA PRO A 158 -4.56 -6.42 -14.38
C PRO A 158 -3.27 -7.22 -14.41
N ASN A 159 -3.44 -8.52 -14.68
CA ASN A 159 -2.39 -9.51 -14.60
C ASN A 159 -1.30 -9.33 -15.66
N LEU A 160 -0.35 -8.47 -15.35
CA LEU A 160 0.96 -8.44 -15.99
C LEU A 160 1.74 -9.68 -15.54
N ARG A 161 1.54 -10.76 -16.30
CA ARG A 161 2.31 -12.03 -16.32
C ARG A 161 2.50 -12.68 -14.95
N LEU A 162 1.39 -13.24 -14.43
CA LEU A 162 1.47 -14.43 -13.59
C LEU A 162 2.13 -15.53 -14.41
N GLY A 163 3.36 -15.91 -14.05
CA GLY A 163 4.11 -16.90 -14.81
C GLY A 163 3.38 -18.24 -14.85
N ARG A 164 3.05 -18.71 -16.07
CA ARG A 164 2.63 -20.09 -16.41
C ARG A 164 1.21 -20.54 -16.08
N ILE A 165 0.36 -19.73 -15.46
CA ILE A 165 -1.02 -20.11 -15.15
C ILE A 165 -1.95 -19.31 -16.08
N SER A 166 -3.16 -19.83 -16.30
CA SER A 166 -4.06 -19.59 -17.44
C SER A 166 -4.03 -18.16 -18.02
N LYS A 167 -4.35 -18.02 -19.31
CA LYS A 167 -4.53 -16.72 -20.00
C LYS A 167 -5.61 -15.82 -19.35
N TYR A 168 -6.31 -16.31 -18.31
CA TYR A 168 -7.57 -15.77 -17.78
C TYR A 168 -7.57 -15.51 -16.28
N ASP A 169 -6.46 -15.72 -15.57
CA ASP A 169 -6.37 -15.32 -14.18
C ASP A 169 -6.60 -13.80 -14.11
N ASN A 170 -7.48 -13.36 -13.21
CA ASN A 170 -7.77 -11.94 -12.96
C ASN A 170 -7.77 -11.65 -11.46
N ILE A 171 -7.46 -10.41 -11.08
CA ILE A 171 -7.64 -9.95 -9.70
C ILE A 171 -9.14 -9.95 -9.40
N ASN A 172 -9.55 -10.73 -8.41
CA ASN A 172 -10.94 -10.94 -8.02
C ASN A 172 -11.18 -10.59 -6.54
N SER A 173 -10.41 -9.65 -6.02
CA SER A 173 -10.58 -9.12 -4.67
C SER A 173 -10.26 -7.62 -4.64
N HIS A 174 -10.53 -7.01 -3.50
CA HIS A 174 -9.95 -5.71 -3.17
C HIS A 174 -8.43 -5.84 -3.09
N ILE A 175 -7.71 -4.74 -3.38
CA ILE A 175 -6.28 -4.68 -3.18
C ILE A 175 -6.00 -4.14 -1.78
N VAL A 176 -5.22 -4.88 -1.01
CA VAL A 176 -4.91 -4.55 0.39
C VAL A 176 -3.42 -4.31 0.52
N SER A 177 -3.03 -3.11 0.95
CA SER A 177 -1.65 -2.83 1.34
C SER A 177 -1.52 -2.86 2.85
N VAL A 178 -0.52 -3.60 3.32
CA VAL A 178 -0.12 -3.67 4.74
C VAL A 178 1.31 -3.16 4.84
N ASP A 179 1.58 -2.30 5.81
CA ASP A 179 2.90 -1.72 6.04
C ASP A 179 3.14 -1.58 7.55
N ILE A 180 4.04 -2.42 8.07
CA ILE A 180 4.50 -2.44 9.45
C ILE A 180 5.92 -1.88 9.48
N LYS A 181 6.10 -0.76 10.19
CA LYS A 181 7.39 -0.07 10.30
C LYS A 181 7.74 0.18 11.75
N HIS A 182 9.00 0.00 12.10
CA HIS A 182 9.51 0.35 13.43
C HIS A 182 10.14 1.75 13.40
N ARG A 183 10.03 2.46 14.53
CA ARG A 183 10.77 3.69 14.77
C ARG A 183 12.23 3.32 15.05
N LYS A 184 13.17 3.81 14.23
CA LYS A 184 14.57 3.77 14.63
C LYS A 184 14.81 4.78 15.77
N PRO A 185 15.60 4.43 16.80
CA PRO A 185 16.02 5.39 17.80
C PRO A 185 16.75 6.54 17.09
N ILE A 186 16.46 7.78 17.51
CA ILE A 186 17.06 8.98 16.96
C ILE A 186 18.58 8.89 17.17
N GLN A 187 19.33 8.65 16.11
CA GLN A 187 20.77 8.88 16.13
C GLN A 187 20.97 10.39 16.00
N GLN A 188 21.81 10.97 16.87
CA GLN A 188 21.98 12.41 17.13
C GLN A 188 22.21 13.31 15.88
N SER A 189 22.43 12.75 14.69
CA SER A 189 22.61 13.49 13.44
C SER A 189 21.35 13.66 12.59
N ASN A 190 20.25 12.94 12.86
CA ASN A 190 19.01 13.03 12.10
C ASN A 190 17.84 13.39 13.04
N PHE A 191 17.40 14.65 13.00
CA PHE A 191 16.28 15.16 13.82
C PHE A 191 14.92 14.46 13.55
N PHE A 192 14.80 13.71 12.45
CA PHE A 192 13.60 12.95 12.12
C PHE A 192 13.81 11.45 12.35
N SER A 193 12.93 10.84 13.16
CA SER A 193 12.90 9.38 13.29
C SER A 193 12.49 8.77 11.96
N THR A 194 13.39 8.02 11.35
CA THR A 194 13.10 7.27 10.13
C THR A 194 12.34 6.00 10.48
N LEU A 195 11.20 5.80 9.83
CA LEU A 195 10.47 4.53 9.88
C LEU A 195 11.13 3.56 8.92
N VAL A 196 11.54 2.39 9.43
CA VAL A 196 12.18 1.36 8.61
C VAL A 196 11.26 0.14 8.56
N ALA A 197 11.14 -0.41 7.34
CA ALA A 197 10.42 -1.65 7.11
C ALA A 197 10.98 -2.73 8.02
N THR A 198 10.10 -3.40 8.76
CA THR A 198 10.47 -4.57 9.54
C THR A 198 10.34 -5.81 8.66
N ASP A 199 11.44 -6.52 8.42
CA ASP A 199 11.41 -7.87 7.86
C ASP A 199 10.97 -8.83 8.97
N THR A 200 9.66 -8.87 9.22
CA THR A 200 9.13 -9.67 10.32
C THR A 200 8.84 -11.07 9.81
N ALA A 201 9.25 -12.08 10.58
CA ALA A 201 8.81 -13.45 10.35
C ALA A 201 7.36 -13.70 10.85
N ILE A 202 6.56 -12.65 11.09
CA ILE A 202 5.19 -12.80 11.57
C ILE A 202 4.28 -13.00 10.34
N PRO A 203 3.57 -14.14 10.25
CA PRO A 203 2.59 -14.33 9.20
C PRO A 203 1.43 -13.34 9.37
N VAL A 204 1.10 -12.64 8.30
CA VAL A 204 -0.09 -11.79 8.20
C VAL A 204 -1.19 -12.59 7.53
N LEU A 205 -2.32 -12.73 8.23
CA LEU A 205 -3.55 -13.33 7.74
C LEU A 205 -4.41 -12.23 7.13
N ILE A 206 -4.65 -12.31 5.82
CA ILE A 206 -5.43 -11.33 5.07
C ILE A 206 -6.64 -12.04 4.48
N THR A 207 -7.83 -11.75 5.01
CA THR A 207 -9.09 -12.25 4.46
C THR A 207 -9.71 -11.18 3.58
N MET A 208 -10.01 -11.51 2.33
CA MET A 208 -10.58 -10.61 1.34
C MET A 208 -11.85 -11.19 0.75
N LYS A 209 -12.88 -10.36 0.59
CA LYS A 209 -14.11 -10.73 -0.12
C LYS A 209 -13.86 -10.82 -1.62
N TYR A 210 -14.44 -11.84 -2.25
CA TYR A 210 -14.44 -11.94 -3.71
C TYR A 210 -15.31 -10.86 -4.34
N LEU A 211 -14.85 -10.28 -5.45
CA LEU A 211 -15.64 -9.32 -6.23
C LEU A 211 -16.72 -10.03 -7.05
N LYS A 212 -16.40 -11.22 -7.58
CA LYS A 212 -17.30 -12.13 -8.27
C LYS A 212 -17.14 -13.53 -7.71
N TYR A 213 -18.24 -14.21 -7.44
CA TYR A 213 -18.25 -15.55 -6.83
C TYR A 213 -18.70 -16.66 -7.79
N ASP A 214 -19.26 -16.29 -8.95
CA ASP A 214 -19.73 -17.27 -9.94
C ASP A 214 -18.57 -17.81 -10.79
N ASN A 215 -18.51 -19.14 -10.92
CA ASN A 215 -17.59 -19.86 -11.80
C ASN A 215 -16.09 -19.55 -11.56
N ILE A 216 -15.73 -19.30 -10.30
CA ILE A 216 -14.34 -19.08 -9.88
C ILE A 216 -13.64 -20.40 -9.63
N SER A 217 -12.42 -20.55 -10.13
CA SER A 217 -11.54 -21.67 -9.80
C SER A 217 -10.09 -21.20 -9.70
N GLY A 218 -9.19 -22.06 -9.21
CA GLY A 218 -7.76 -21.74 -9.18
C GLY A 218 -7.40 -20.49 -8.35
N ASN A 219 -8.09 -20.26 -7.24
CA ASN A 219 -7.86 -19.07 -6.41
C ASN A 219 -6.42 -19.05 -5.85
N GLN A 220 -5.74 -17.93 -5.99
CA GLN A 220 -4.36 -17.76 -5.54
C GLN A 220 -4.15 -16.42 -4.84
N CYS A 221 -3.35 -16.43 -3.78
CA CYS A 221 -2.89 -15.23 -3.12
C CYS A 221 -1.67 -14.68 -3.84
N VAL A 222 -1.72 -13.40 -4.22
CA VAL A 222 -0.63 -12.73 -4.94
C VAL A 222 -0.17 -11.51 -4.17
N TYR A 223 1.10 -11.15 -4.33
CA TYR A 223 1.62 -9.87 -3.87
C TYR A 223 2.25 -9.09 -5.01
N LEU A 224 2.17 -7.76 -4.92
CA LEU A 224 2.70 -6.86 -5.93
C LEU A 224 4.20 -6.67 -5.68
N ASP A 225 5.02 -7.22 -6.58
CA ASP A 225 6.45 -6.89 -6.60
C ASP A 225 6.65 -5.60 -7.40
N THR A 226 7.30 -4.65 -6.74
CA THR A 226 7.70 -3.35 -7.32
C THR A 226 9.21 -3.19 -7.35
N THR A 227 9.95 -4.18 -6.86
CA THR A 227 11.40 -4.26 -6.94
C THR A 227 11.80 -4.61 -8.38
N ASN A 228 12.94 -4.09 -8.83
CA ASN A 228 13.37 -4.23 -10.24
C ASN A 228 13.69 -5.69 -10.59
N SER A 229 12.69 -6.49 -10.93
CA SER A 229 12.89 -7.82 -11.47
C SER A 229 13.11 -7.72 -12.98
N PHE A 230 14.38 -7.80 -13.37
CA PHE A 230 14.76 -8.21 -14.73
C PHE A 230 14.18 -9.62 -14.97
N ILE A 231 13.16 -9.73 -15.82
CA ILE A 231 12.69 -11.04 -16.27
C ILE A 231 13.72 -11.57 -17.28
N HIS A 232 14.31 -12.71 -16.93
CA HIS A 232 15.23 -13.46 -17.76
C HIS A 232 14.54 -13.88 -19.08
N GLY A 233 15.18 -13.57 -20.21
CA GLY A 233 14.92 -14.21 -21.50
C GLY A 233 13.91 -13.48 -22.39
N GLN A 234 14.46 -12.75 -23.36
CA GLN A 234 13.82 -12.28 -24.60
C GLN A 234 12.73 -11.20 -24.46
N TYR A 235 13.15 -9.94 -24.49
CA TYR A 235 13.13 -9.08 -25.69
C TYR A 235 13.67 -7.69 -25.31
N LYS A 236 14.69 -7.25 -26.05
CA LYS A 236 15.26 -5.91 -26.23
C LYS A 236 14.88 -4.80 -25.22
N ALA A 237 15.91 -4.38 -24.48
CA ALA A 237 16.17 -3.06 -23.92
C ALA A 237 15.19 -1.93 -24.31
N THR A 238 14.53 -1.33 -23.29
CA THR A 238 14.29 0.13 -23.06
C THR A 238 13.07 0.46 -22.20
N LEU A 239 12.33 -0.52 -21.63
CA LEU A 239 11.17 -0.21 -20.79
C LEU A 239 11.43 -0.47 -19.30
N SER A 240 11.51 0.66 -18.59
CA SER A 240 11.50 0.91 -17.14
C SER A 240 10.78 -0.13 -16.27
N ARG A 241 11.35 -0.38 -15.08
CA ARG A 241 10.72 -0.92 -13.84
C ARG A 241 9.29 -1.43 -14.05
N GLN A 242 9.14 -2.68 -14.47
CA GLN A 242 7.82 -3.29 -14.60
C GLN A 242 7.48 -3.94 -13.27
N TRP A 243 6.45 -3.43 -12.61
CA TRP A 243 5.81 -4.11 -11.49
C TRP A 243 5.11 -5.37 -12.01
N HIS A 244 4.93 -6.36 -11.15
CA HIS A 244 4.14 -7.54 -11.49
C HIS A 244 3.57 -8.21 -10.25
N TRP A 245 2.51 -8.98 -10.44
CA TRP A 245 1.99 -9.85 -9.39
C TRP A 245 2.88 -11.10 -9.30
N GLN A 246 3.32 -11.45 -8.10
CA GLN A 246 4.07 -12.66 -7.83
C GLN A 246 3.17 -13.68 -7.12
N ILE A 247 3.08 -14.86 -7.71
CA ILE A 247 2.58 -16.07 -7.06
C ILE A 247 3.79 -16.72 -6.42
N SER A 248 3.80 -16.82 -5.10
CA SER A 248 4.86 -17.52 -4.40
C SER A 248 4.25 -18.32 -3.27
N SER A 249 4.13 -19.62 -3.51
CA SER A 249 3.61 -20.57 -2.53
C SER A 249 4.54 -20.77 -1.31
N ASN A 250 5.66 -20.05 -1.27
CA ASN A 250 6.55 -20.04 -0.10
C ASN A 250 6.44 -18.72 0.67
N VAL A 251 5.69 -17.75 0.15
CA VAL A 251 5.61 -16.39 0.67
C VAL A 251 4.19 -16.04 1.03
N CYS A 252 3.21 -16.35 0.18
CA CYS A 252 1.82 -16.15 0.50
C CYS A 252 0.94 -17.27 -0.08
N ASP A 253 0.27 -17.99 0.81
CA ASP A 253 -0.56 -19.13 0.47
C ASP A 253 -2.03 -18.87 0.78
N ILE A 254 -2.90 -19.42 -0.06
CA ILE A 254 -4.32 -19.46 0.22
C ILE A 254 -4.59 -20.49 1.32
N THR A 255 -5.21 -20.04 2.39
CA THR A 255 -5.69 -20.89 3.47
C THR A 255 -7.15 -21.24 3.17
N PRO A 256 -7.55 -22.53 3.25
CA PRO A 256 -8.93 -22.92 3.03
C PRO A 256 -9.85 -22.11 3.95
N SER A 257 -10.69 -21.27 3.35
CA SER A 257 -11.72 -20.50 4.05
C SER A 257 -12.98 -21.35 4.19
N SER A 258 -13.64 -21.30 5.34
CA SER A 258 -14.98 -21.87 5.52
C SER A 258 -16.06 -21.04 4.84
N LEU A 259 -15.77 -19.80 4.49
CA LEU A 259 -16.69 -18.85 3.87
C LEU A 259 -16.52 -18.88 2.35
N ALA A 260 -17.61 -19.21 1.63
CA ALA A 260 -17.61 -19.34 0.17
C ALA A 260 -17.36 -18.01 -0.56
N ASP A 261 -17.62 -16.87 0.08
CA ASP A 261 -17.51 -15.52 -0.49
C ASP A 261 -16.18 -14.82 -0.16
N LYS A 262 -15.27 -15.49 0.56
CA LYS A 262 -13.99 -14.91 1.00
C LYS A 262 -12.83 -15.86 0.77
N ALA A 263 -11.67 -15.29 0.45
CA ALA A 263 -10.39 -15.98 0.49
C ALA A 263 -9.57 -15.48 1.69
N THR A 264 -8.90 -16.40 2.38
CA THR A 264 -7.93 -16.06 3.42
C THR A 264 -6.53 -16.37 2.91
N CYS A 265 -5.65 -15.39 2.97
CA CYS A 265 -4.26 -15.48 2.56
C CYS A 265 -3.37 -15.45 3.80
N THR A 266 -2.44 -16.40 3.91
CA THR A 266 -1.39 -16.38 4.94
C THR A 266 -0.09 -15.95 4.27
N CYS A 267 0.36 -14.73 4.51
CA CYS A 267 1.58 -14.18 3.93
C CYS A 267 2.70 -14.04 4.98
N LEU A 268 3.89 -14.56 4.70
CA LEU A 268 5.10 -14.43 5.53
C LEU A 268 5.80 -13.08 5.37
N ILE A 269 5.38 -12.25 4.41
CA ILE A 269 5.87 -10.87 4.26
C ILE A 269 4.87 -9.94 4.93
N SER A 270 5.31 -9.21 5.94
CA SER A 270 4.46 -8.26 6.66
C SER A 270 4.21 -6.95 5.93
N ASN A 271 5.05 -6.62 4.94
CA ASN A 271 5.02 -5.35 4.23
C ASN A 271 4.81 -5.57 2.73
N GLY A 272 3.63 -5.24 2.23
CA GLY A 272 3.28 -5.56 0.86
C GLY A 272 1.98 -4.95 0.38
N THR A 273 1.64 -5.30 -0.85
CA THR A 273 0.33 -5.06 -1.44
C THR A 273 -0.15 -6.40 -1.95
N PHE A 274 -1.33 -6.82 -1.53
CA PHE A 274 -1.85 -8.17 -1.69
C PHE A 274 -3.20 -8.13 -2.40
N ALA A 275 -3.49 -9.22 -3.08
CA ALA A 275 -4.77 -9.46 -3.72
C ALA A 275 -4.99 -10.97 -3.89
N VAL A 276 -6.20 -11.34 -4.30
CA VAL A 276 -6.56 -12.70 -4.71
C VAL A 276 -6.84 -12.70 -6.19
N THR A 277 -6.21 -13.63 -6.91
CA THR A 277 -6.55 -13.92 -8.29
C THR A 277 -7.44 -15.15 -8.35
N SER A 278 -8.30 -15.21 -9.36
CA SER A 278 -9.07 -16.40 -9.69
C SER A 278 -9.06 -16.60 -11.20
N ASP A 279 -9.05 -17.86 -11.64
CA ASP A 279 -9.40 -18.22 -13.01
C ASP A 279 -10.90 -18.03 -13.16
N MET A 280 -11.27 -17.05 -13.98
CA MET A 280 -12.67 -16.76 -14.28
C MET A 280 -12.93 -17.16 -15.73
N PHE A 281 -13.71 -18.23 -15.91
CA PHE A 281 -14.27 -18.52 -17.22
C PHE A 281 -15.47 -17.58 -17.44
N ASP A 282 -15.20 -16.42 -18.02
CA ASP A 282 -16.21 -15.47 -18.47
C ASP A 282 -16.22 -15.46 -20.01
N PRO A 283 -17.27 -16.02 -20.67
CA PRO A 283 -17.35 -16.07 -22.12
C PRO A 283 -17.48 -14.68 -22.76
N ASN A 284 -17.83 -13.67 -21.98
CA ASN A 284 -17.85 -12.26 -22.40
C ASN A 284 -16.56 -11.53 -22.02
N TRP A 285 -15.63 -12.19 -21.32
CA TRP A 285 -14.33 -11.62 -21.01
C TRP A 285 -13.53 -11.49 -22.28
N ARG A 286 -13.47 -10.26 -22.76
CA ARG A 286 -12.52 -9.88 -23.79
C ARG A 286 -11.27 -9.45 -23.04
N PRO A 287 -10.09 -10.04 -23.32
CA PRO A 287 -8.85 -9.38 -22.92
C PRO A 287 -8.97 -7.97 -23.48
N LEU A 288 -8.88 -6.95 -22.62
CA LEU A 288 -9.07 -5.56 -23.00
C LEU A 288 -8.19 -5.29 -24.23
N GLU A 289 -8.78 -5.32 -25.42
CA GLU A 289 -8.11 -4.98 -26.65
C GLU A 289 -7.75 -3.52 -26.49
N LEU A 290 -6.46 -3.24 -26.30
CA LEU A 290 -5.93 -1.91 -26.11
C LEU A 290 -6.38 -1.02 -27.28
N ARG A 291 -7.50 -0.33 -27.11
CA ARG A 291 -7.75 0.91 -27.81
C ARG A 291 -7.06 1.98 -27.00
N LEU A 292 -5.81 2.25 -27.39
CA LEU A 292 -5.07 3.41 -26.96
C LEU A 292 -5.90 4.65 -27.35
N TYR A 293 -6.67 5.16 -26.41
CA TYR A 293 -7.16 6.53 -26.50
C TYR A 293 -6.07 7.39 -25.88
N PRO A 294 -5.26 8.11 -26.68
CA PRO A 294 -4.35 9.09 -26.10
C PRO A 294 -5.15 10.01 -25.18
N LEU A 295 -4.63 10.32 -23.99
CA LEU A 295 -5.22 11.31 -23.10
C LEU A 295 -5.59 12.53 -23.94
N GLY A 296 -6.87 12.90 -23.95
CA GLY A 296 -7.32 14.05 -24.71
C GLY A 296 -6.58 15.30 -24.24
N LEU A 297 -6.37 16.26 -25.15
CA LEU A 297 -5.76 17.56 -24.85
C LEU A 297 -6.31 18.18 -23.55
N PHE A 298 -7.61 18.04 -23.31
CA PHE A 298 -8.30 18.53 -22.11
C PHE A 298 -7.83 17.89 -20.80
N SER A 299 -7.49 16.60 -20.79
CA SER A 299 -6.97 15.93 -19.58
C SER A 299 -5.59 16.45 -19.20
N TYR A 300 -4.74 16.77 -20.19
CA TYR A 300 -3.45 17.40 -19.95
C TYR A 300 -3.60 18.82 -19.40
N ILE A 301 -4.52 19.62 -19.97
CA ILE A 301 -4.82 20.97 -19.49
C ILE A 301 -5.32 20.92 -18.04
N GLY A 302 -6.26 20.03 -17.72
CA GLY A 302 -6.79 19.87 -16.36
C GLY A 302 -5.71 19.48 -15.34
N SER A 303 -4.83 18.54 -15.72
CA SER A 303 -3.72 18.11 -14.87
C SER A 303 -2.72 19.24 -14.64
N PHE A 304 -2.41 20.02 -15.68
CA PHE A 304 -1.52 21.18 -15.59
C PHE A 304 -2.08 22.27 -14.66
N ILE A 305 -3.38 22.60 -14.80
CA ILE A 305 -4.05 23.59 -13.94
C ILE A 305 -4.03 23.13 -12.47
N HIS A 306 -4.31 21.85 -12.19
CA HIS A 306 -4.25 21.34 -10.82
C HIS A 306 -2.85 21.42 -10.22
N ILE A 307 -1.82 21.05 -10.98
CA ILE A 307 -0.42 21.17 -10.53
C ILE A 307 -0.06 22.64 -10.27
N LEU A 308 -0.50 23.55 -11.14
CA LEU A 308 -0.28 24.98 -10.98
C LEU A 308 -0.93 25.52 -9.69
N PHE A 309 -2.20 25.18 -9.43
CA PHE A 309 -2.88 25.59 -8.20
C PHE A 309 -2.23 24.99 -6.95
N ALA A 310 -1.81 23.73 -6.99
CA ALA A 310 -1.09 23.11 -5.88
C ALA A 310 0.24 23.83 -5.60
N ALA A 311 0.99 24.19 -6.65
CA ALA A 311 2.23 24.94 -6.54
C ALA A 311 1.99 26.36 -5.98
N ILE A 312 0.99 27.09 -6.47
CA ILE A 312 0.61 28.41 -5.96
C ILE A 312 0.22 28.32 -4.48
N THR A 313 -0.57 27.32 -4.10
CA THR A 313 -1.00 27.11 -2.72
C THR A 313 0.21 26.86 -1.82
N LEU A 314 1.16 26.04 -2.27
CA LEU A 314 2.41 25.78 -1.55
C LEU A 314 3.26 27.04 -1.38
N ILE A 315 3.38 27.87 -2.44
CA ILE A 315 4.10 29.15 -2.40
C ILE A 315 3.43 30.11 -1.42
N MET A 316 2.10 30.24 -1.47
CA MET A 316 1.33 31.09 -0.54
C MET A 316 1.50 30.62 0.90
N LEU A 317 1.46 29.32 1.15
CA LEU A 317 1.61 28.75 2.48
C LEU A 317 3.01 29.00 3.05
N ASN A 318 4.04 29.01 2.20
CA ASN A 318 5.40 29.40 2.58
C ASN A 318 5.57 30.92 2.77
N TYR A 319 4.88 31.75 1.98
CA TYR A 319 4.96 33.21 2.09
C TYR A 319 4.27 33.74 3.35
N LEU A 320 3.16 33.13 3.74
CA LEU A 320 2.38 33.51 4.93
C LEU A 320 2.96 32.99 6.24
N ARG A 321 4.01 32.17 6.17
CA ARG A 321 4.67 31.54 7.31
C ARG A 321 5.98 32.23 7.63
#